data_AF-A0A4D6T019-F1
#
_entry.id   AF-A0A4D6T019-F1
#
_cell.length_a   1.000
_cell.length_b   1.000
_cell.length_c   1.000
_cell.angle_alpha   90.00
_cell.angle_beta   90.00
_cell.angle_gamma   90.00
#
_symmetry.space_group_name_H-M   'P 1'
#
loop_
_entity.id
_entity.type
_entity.pdbx_description
1 polymer ?
#
loop_
_entity_poly.entity_id
_entity_poly.type
_entity_poly.pdbx_seq_one_letter_code
_entity_poly.pdbx_strand_id
1 'polypeptide(L)' 'YIDVEESNAWWAFLDENKISYTNWAVCDVNEMSAACVADTTPSQVCVDGYRTQSGDMVVAQNSK' A
#
# COMPACT_ATOMS: atom_id res chain seq x y z
N TYR A 1 -0.52 -0.43 -13.95
CA TYR A 1 0.55 -1.35 -13.53
C TYR A 1 1.17 -0.81 -12.24
N ILE A 2 1.73 -1.68 -11.38
CA ILE A 2 2.45 -1.27 -10.17
C ILE A 2 3.94 -1.45 -10.42
N ASP A 3 4.71 -0.38 -10.30
CA ASP A 3 6.18 -0.44 -10.40
C ASP A 3 6.79 -0.78 -9.03
N VAL A 4 7.08 -2.07 -8.84
CA VAL A 4 7.57 -2.59 -7.56
C VAL A 4 9.00 -2.13 -7.28
N GLU A 5 9.85 -2.07 -8.30
CA GLU A 5 11.26 -1.68 -8.15
C GLU A 5 11.36 -0.21 -7.74
N GLU A 6 10.64 0.66 -8.44
CA GLU A 6 10.62 2.09 -8.15
C GLU A 6 10.00 2.38 -6.77
N SER A 7 8.90 1.70 -6.40
CA SER A 7 8.29 1.86 -5.07
C SER A 7 9.27 1.51 -3.95
N ASN A 8 10.02 0.40 -4.11
CA ASN A 8 11.03 -0.01 -3.14
C ASN A 8 12.21 0.97 -3.07
N ALA A 9 12.63 1.53 -4.21
CA ALA A 9 13.68 2.54 -4.26
C ALA A 9 13.29 3.83 -3.50
N TRP A 10 12.06 4.30 -3.68
CA TRP A 10 11.53 5.44 -2.93
C TRP A 10 11.43 5.16 -1.43
N TRP A 11 10.88 4.02 -1.01
CA TRP A 11 10.82 3.69 0.41
C TRP A 11 12.20 3.61 1.05
N ALA A 12 13.17 2.99 0.39
CA ALA A 12 14.55 2.95 0.88
C ALA A 12 15.14 4.36 1.05
N PHE A 13 14.95 5.23 0.07
CA PHE A 13 15.37 6.63 0.15
C PHE A 13 14.72 7.38 1.32
N LEU A 14 13.40 7.22 1.52
CA LEU A 14 12.66 7.87 2.60
C LEU A 14 13.10 7.35 3.97
N ASP A 15 13.29 6.04 4.12
CA ASP A 15 13.73 5.39 5.36
C ASP A 15 15.18 5.78 5.74
N GLU A 16 16.08 5.88 4.76
CA GLU A 16 17.46 6.34 4.93
C GLU A 16 17.50 7.79 5.42
N ASN A 17 16.66 8.65 4.83
CA ASN A 17 16.60 10.08 5.13
C ASN A 17 15.66 10.44 6.29
N LYS A 18 15.04 9.46 6.96
CA LYS A 18 14.09 9.66 8.07
C LYS A 18 12.92 10.58 7.70
N ILE A 19 12.44 10.45 6.47
CA ILE A 19 11.29 11.20 5.97
C ILE A 19 10.04 10.37 6.23
N SER A 20 9.10 10.91 7.00
CA SER A 20 7.78 10.29 7.16
C SER A 20 6.96 10.41 5.87
N TYR A 21 6.22 9.37 5.52
CA TYR A 21 5.35 9.31 4.36
C TYR A 21 4.01 8.65 4.67
N THR A 22 3.06 8.82 3.76
CA THR A 22 1.77 8.13 3.77
C THR A 22 1.47 7.63 2.36
N ASN A 23 0.93 6.42 2.25
CA ASN A 23 0.57 5.83 0.97
C ASN A 23 -0.81 6.33 0.51
N TRP A 24 -0.97 6.50 -0.80
CA TRP A 24 -2.26 6.70 -1.46
C TRP A 24 -2.73 5.40 -2.11
N ALA A 25 -3.93 4.86 -1.84
CA ALA A 25 -4.92 5.28 -0.84
C ALA A 25 -5.65 4.09 -0.20
N VAL A 26 -6.26 4.35 0.96
CA VAL A 26 -7.23 3.45 1.59
C VAL A 26 -8.58 3.63 0.88
N CYS A 27 -8.75 2.92 -0.23
CA CYS A 27 -9.98 2.86 -1.02
C CYS A 27 -10.07 1.53 -1.78
N ASP A 28 -11.21 1.30 -2.39
CA ASP A 28 -11.52 0.16 -3.27
C ASP A 28 -11.85 0.59 -4.71
N VAL A 29 -11.46 1.82 -5.09
CA VAL A 29 -11.61 2.31 -6.46
C VAL A 29 -10.82 1.41 -7.40
N ASN A 30 -11.35 1.16 -8.61
CA ASN A 30 -10.70 0.31 -9.61
C ASN A 30 -9.48 0.99 -10.26
N GLU A 31 -8.43 1.17 -9.46
CA GLU A 31 -7.14 1.71 -9.82
C GLU A 31 -6.03 0.92 -9.12
N MET A 32 -4.80 0.99 -9.64
CA MET A 32 -3.71 0.16 -9.11
C MET A 32 -3.14 0.63 -7.77
N SER A 33 -3.44 1.86 -7.35
CA SER A 33 -3.08 2.44 -6.05
C SER A 33 -4.05 2.09 -4.92
N ALA A 34 -5.22 1.54 -5.23
CA ALA A 34 -6.21 1.19 -4.23
C ALA A 34 -5.66 0.10 -3.31
N ALA A 35 -5.62 0.33 -2.01
CA ALA A 35 -5.13 -0.66 -1.05
C ALA A 35 -6.12 -1.82 -0.86
N CYS A 36 -7.42 -1.60 -1.12
CA CYS A 36 -8.49 -2.57 -0.85
C CYS A 36 -9.07 -3.15 -2.14
N VAL A 37 -9.50 -4.41 -2.12
CA VAL A 37 -10.29 -4.98 -3.22
C VAL A 37 -11.71 -4.41 -3.23
N ALA A 38 -12.42 -4.55 -4.34
CA ALA A 38 -13.81 -4.06 -4.49
C ALA A 38 -14.72 -4.52 -3.33
N ASP A 39 -15.60 -3.63 -2.87
CA ASP A 39 -16.59 -3.85 -1.81
C ASP A 39 -16.00 -4.13 -0.42
N THR A 40 -14.72 -3.80 -0.19
CA THR A 40 -14.09 -3.91 1.13
C THR A 40 -14.73 -2.93 2.10
N THR A 41 -15.27 -3.45 3.20
CA THR A 41 -15.86 -2.61 4.26
C THR A 41 -14.79 -2.05 5.21
N PRO A 42 -15.09 -1.00 6.00
CA PRO A 42 -14.13 -0.43 6.95
C PRO A 42 -13.54 -1.43 7.95
N SER A 43 -14.27 -2.48 8.34
CA SER A 43 -13.79 -3.52 9.24
C SER A 43 -12.84 -4.54 8.57
N GLN A 44 -12.73 -4.50 7.24
CA GLN A 44 -11.96 -5.45 6.43
C GLN A 44 -10.64 -4.85 5.87
N VAL A 45 -10.42 -3.54 5.98
CA VAL A 45 -9.30 -2.79 5.34
C VAL A 45 -7.91 -3.41 5.57
N CYS A 46 -7.67 -4.04 6.73
CA CYS A 46 -6.39 -4.68 7.06
C CYS A 46 -6.48 -6.21 7.15
N VAL A 47 -7.58 -6.83 6.73
CA VAL A 47 -7.77 -8.28 6.77
C VAL A 47 -7.15 -8.94 5.54
N ASP A 48 -6.47 -10.06 5.73
CA ASP A 48 -5.88 -10.83 4.63
C ASP A 48 -6.95 -11.24 3.62
N GLY A 49 -6.65 -11.12 2.33
CA GLY A 49 -7.59 -11.38 1.24
C GLY A 49 -8.50 -10.21 0.87
N TYR A 50 -8.51 -9.11 1.64
CA TYR A 50 -9.22 -7.87 1.30
C TYR A 50 -8.30 -6.76 0.77
N ARG A 51 -7.01 -7.06 0.59
CA ARG A 51 -6.02 -6.11 0.07
C ARG A 51 -5.66 -6.44 -1.37
N THR A 52 -5.38 -5.39 -2.14
CA THR A 52 -4.75 -5.55 -3.46
C THR A 52 -3.25 -5.81 -3.30
N GLN A 53 -2.56 -6.04 -4.42
CA GLN A 53 -1.09 -6.05 -4.45
C GLN A 53 -0.49 -4.76 -3.84
N SER A 54 -1.07 -3.59 -4.12
CA SER A 54 -0.60 -2.32 -3.53
C SER A 54 -0.78 -2.31 -2.02
N GLY A 55 -1.94 -2.76 -1.52
CA GLY A 55 -2.22 -2.85 -0.09
C GLY A 55 -1.27 -3.79 0.63
N ASP A 56 -0.99 -4.97 0.06
CA ASP A 56 -0.05 -5.92 0.64
C ASP A 56 1.38 -5.37 0.72
N MET A 57 1.84 -4.66 -0.33
CA MET A 57 3.16 -4.02 -0.32
C MET A 57 3.27 -2.95 0.78
N VAL A 58 2.24 -2.13 0.96
CA VAL A 58 2.23 -1.04 1.96
C VAL A 58 2.19 -1.59 3.38
N VAL A 59 1.37 -2.62 3.65
CA VAL A 59 1.33 -3.28 4.97
C VAL A 59 2.69 -3.90 5.31
N ALA A 60 3.34 -4.55 4.33
CA ALA A 60 4.68 -5.09 4.52
C ALA A 60 5.73 -4.00 4.81
N GLN A 61 5.70 -2.88 4.09
CA GLN A 61 6.60 -1.75 4.31
C GLN A 61 6.42 -1.12 5.71
N ASN A 62 5.17 -0.92 6.15
CA ASN A 62 4.87 -0.28 7.44
C ASN A 62 5.18 -1.16 8.66
N SER A 63 5.46 -2.44 8.47
CA SER A 63 5.72 -3.41 9.54
C SER A 63 7.22 -3.69 9.77
N LYS A 64 8.11 -2.91 9.15
CA LYS A 64 9.57 -2.98 9.32
C LYS A 64 10.02 -2.32 10.63
#